data_AF-A0A925X6L3-F1
#
_entry.id   AF-A0A925X6L3-F1
#
_cell.length_a   1.000
_cell.length_b   1.000
_cell.length_c   1.000
_cell.angle_alpha   90.00
_cell.angle_beta   90.00
_cell.angle_gamma   90.00
#
_symmetry.space_group_name_H-M   'P 1'
#
loop_
_entity.id
_entity.type
_entity.pdbx_description
1 polymer ?
#
loop_
_entity_poly.entity_id
_entity_poly.type
_entity_poly.pdbx_seq_one_letter_code
_entity_poly.pdbx_strand_id
1 'polypeptide(L)' 'MKFRLILVFWAMFFANANSFASHILIPMDATQTNHLKSYGIAYWALAKNIEVKWLLNYKGGSFMCQYADFIQKEL' A
#
# COMPACT_ATOMS: atom_id res chain seq x y z
N MET A 1 -12.35 39.09 -9.73
CA MET A 1 -12.54 37.62 -9.85
C MET A 1 -11.23 36.83 -9.86
N LYS A 2 -10.20 37.23 -10.61
CA LYS A 2 -8.90 36.51 -10.71
C LYS A 2 -8.17 36.31 -9.36
N PHE A 3 -8.17 37.33 -8.47
CA PHE A 3 -7.52 37.24 -7.16
C PHE A 3 -8.15 36.21 -6.21
N ARG A 4 -9.48 36.05 -6.26
CA ARG A 4 -10.20 35.03 -5.48
C ARG A 4 -9.84 33.61 -5.94
N LEU A 5 -9.67 33.41 -7.25
CA LEU A 5 -9.22 32.14 -7.83
C LEU A 5 -7.80 31.78 -7.37
N ILE A 6 -6.89 32.76 -7.31
CA ILE A 6 -5.51 32.55 -6.83
C ILE A 6 -5.50 32.12 -5.35
N LEU A 7 -6.32 32.75 -4.51
CA LEU A 7 -6.45 32.37 -3.09
C LEU A 7 -7.00 30.96 -2.91
N VAL A 8 -8.00 30.56 -3.70
CA VAL A 8 -8.54 29.20 -3.66
C VAL A 8 -7.47 28.17 -4.07
N PHE A 9 -6.69 28.49 -5.11
CA PHE A 9 -5.62 27.62 -5.58
C PHE A 9 -4.53 27.43 -4.52
N TRP A 10 -4.14 28.52 -3.84
CA TRP A 10 -3.20 28.45 -2.71
C TRP A 10 -3.76 27.64 -1.55
N ALA A 11 -5.02 27.84 -1.17
CA ALA A 11 -5.64 27.07 -0.09
C ALA A 11 -5.66 25.56 -0.38
N MET A 12 -5.95 25.16 -1.64
CA MET A 12 -5.89 23.75 -2.05
C MET A 12 -4.47 23.19 -2.01
N PHE A 13 -3.47 23.99 -2.38
CA PHE A 13 -2.07 23.58 -2.32
C PHE A 13 -1.56 23.36 -0.89
N PHE A 14 -2.04 24.14 0.09
CA PHE A 14 -1.67 23.97 1.49
C PHE A 14 -2.51 22.93 2.25
N ALA A 15 -3.60 22.41 1.66
CA ALA A 15 -4.48 21.41 2.26
C ALA A 15 -3.97 19.96 2.12
N ASN A 16 -2.65 19.74 2.21
CA ASN A 16 -2.09 18.38 2.18
C ASN A 16 -2.33 17.68 3.53
N ALA A 17 -3.40 16.88 3.61
CA ALA A 17 -3.62 15.97 4.73
C ALA A 17 -2.80 14.68 4.52
N ASN A 18 -2.15 14.20 5.56
CA ASN A 18 -1.53 12.87 5.55
C ASN A 18 -2.64 11.81 5.46
N SER A 19 -2.60 10.97 4.43
CA SER A 19 -3.50 9.83 4.29
C SER A 19 -2.80 8.54 4.70
N PHE A 20 -3.54 7.65 5.35
CA PHE A 20 -3.08 6.31 5.70
C PHE A 20 -3.70 5.29 4.74
N ALA A 21 -2.90 4.30 4.31
CA ALA A 21 -3.38 3.22 3.48
C ALA A 21 -4.13 2.19 4.33
N SER A 22 -5.34 1.82 3.92
CA SER A 22 -6.14 0.79 4.60
C SER A 22 -5.68 -0.64 4.29
N HIS A 23 -4.86 -0.80 3.25
CA HIS A 23 -4.37 -2.07 2.76
C HIS A 23 -2.87 -1.97 2.46
N ILE A 24 -2.20 -3.10 2.60
CA ILE A 24 -0.78 -3.25 2.32
C ILE A 24 -0.63 -4.10 1.05
N LEU A 25 0.21 -3.61 0.14
CA LEU A 25 0.65 -4.33 -1.04
C LEU A 25 2.01 -4.97 -0.75
N ILE A 26 2.11 -6.28 -0.99
CA ILE A 26 3.35 -7.06 -0.89
C ILE A 26 3.83 -7.30 -2.33
N PRO A 27 4.77 -6.49 -2.85
CA PRO A 27 5.17 -6.55 -4.25
C PRO A 27 5.92 -7.85 -4.56
N MET A 28 5.76 -8.31 -5.80
CA MET A 28 6.50 -9.44 -6.39
C MET A 28 7.03 -9.10 -7.78
N ASP A 29 7.05 -7.81 -8.14
CA ASP A 29 7.71 -7.33 -9.34
C ASP A 29 9.21 -7.12 -9.07
N ALA A 30 9.92 -6.51 -10.02
CA ALA A 30 11.36 -6.25 -9.93
C ALA A 30 11.78 -5.38 -8.72
N THR A 31 10.84 -4.77 -8.00
CA THR A 31 11.14 -4.03 -6.76
C THR A 31 11.40 -4.95 -5.55
N GLN A 32 11.01 -6.23 -5.64
CA GLN A 32 11.25 -7.25 -4.62
C GLN A 32 12.28 -8.27 -5.10
N THR A 33 13.47 -8.26 -4.50
CA THR A 33 14.56 -9.18 -4.88
C THR A 33 14.39 -10.58 -4.31
N ASN A 34 13.61 -10.74 -3.23
CA ASN A 34 13.35 -12.01 -2.57
C ASN A 34 11.85 -12.35 -2.62
N HIS A 35 11.41 -13.00 -3.69
CA HIS A 35 10.01 -13.40 -3.83
C HIS A 35 9.56 -14.42 -2.78
N LEU A 36 10.47 -15.26 -2.24
CA LEU A 36 10.14 -16.18 -1.15
C LEU A 36 9.78 -15.44 0.14
N LYS A 37 10.37 -14.25 0.37
CA LYS A 37 9.95 -13.36 1.47
C LYS A 37 8.49 -12.96 1.31
N SER A 38 8.05 -12.58 0.10
CA SER A 38 6.64 -12.23 -0.16
C SER A 38 5.68 -13.37 0.15
N TYR A 39 6.03 -14.60 -0.21
CA TYR A 39 5.26 -15.79 0.17
C TYR A 39 5.28 -16.04 1.69
N GLY A 40 6.42 -15.84 2.34
CA GLY A 40 6.54 -15.93 3.80
C GLY A 40 5.66 -14.93 4.53
N ILE A 41 5.61 -13.68 4.07
CA ILE A 41 4.73 -12.64 4.59
C ILE A 41 3.25 -13.02 4.37
N ALA A 42 2.89 -13.51 3.18
CA ALA A 42 1.52 -13.96 2.90
C ALA A 42 1.10 -15.14 3.79
N TYR A 43 1.98 -16.13 3.98
CA TYR A 43 1.76 -17.24 4.90
C TYR A 43 1.59 -16.74 6.34
N TRP A 44 2.44 -15.82 6.79
CA TRP A 44 2.39 -15.28 8.15
C TRP A 44 1.11 -14.48 8.42
N ALA A 45 0.62 -13.74 7.42
CA ALA A 45 -0.67 -13.05 7.47
C ALA A 45 -1.83 -14.06 7.62
N LEU A 46 -1.87 -15.09 6.77
CA LEU A 46 -2.88 -16.15 6.84
C LEU A 46 -2.84 -16.89 8.18
N ALA A 47 -1.66 -17.18 8.72
CA ALA A 47 -1.49 -17.82 10.04
C ALA A 47 -2.06 -16.98 11.20
N LYS A 48 -2.22 -15.67 11.00
CA LYS A 48 -2.86 -14.75 11.94
C LYS A 48 -4.32 -14.44 11.59
N ASN A 49 -4.94 -15.28 10.76
CA ASN A 49 -6.31 -15.11 10.26
C ASN A 49 -6.54 -13.80 9.48
N ILE A 50 -5.50 -13.23 8.88
CA ILE A 50 -5.63 -12.09 7.97
C ILE A 50 -5.82 -12.62 6.56
N GLU A 51 -6.93 -12.22 5.92
CA GLU A 51 -7.18 -12.55 4.53
C GLU A 51 -6.14 -11.91 3.60
N VAL A 52 -5.65 -12.69 2.66
CA VAL A 52 -4.70 -12.25 1.64
C VAL A 52 -5.32 -12.45 0.26
N LYS A 53 -5.38 -11.37 -0.53
CA LYS A 53 -5.76 -11.40 -1.93
C LYS A 53 -4.53 -11.65 -2.78
N TRP A 54 -4.60 -12.65 -3.65
CA TRP A 54 -3.57 -12.90 -4.65
C TRP A 54 -3.90 -12.17 -5.95
N LEU A 55 -3.07 -11.22 -6.34
CA LEU A 55 -3.23 -10.40 -7.53
C LEU A 55 -2.47 -11.03 -8.71
N LEU A 56 -3.00 -12.13 -9.26
CA LEU A 56 -2.33 -12.98 -10.26
C LEU A 56 -1.65 -12.23 -11.41
N ASN A 57 -2.31 -11.19 -11.94
CA ASN A 57 -1.83 -10.42 -13.11
C ASN A 57 -1.38 -8.99 -12.74
N TYR A 58 -1.00 -8.75 -11.48
CA TYR A 58 -0.54 -7.43 -11.04
C TYR A 58 0.79 -7.53 -10.31
N LYS A 59 1.78 -6.74 -10.75
CA LYS A 59 3.13 -6.66 -10.17
C LYS A 59 3.73 -8.03 -9.85
N GLY A 60 3.80 -8.90 -10.87
CA GLY A 60 4.43 -10.22 -10.76
C GLY A 60 3.65 -11.24 -9.91
N GLY A 61 2.33 -11.08 -9.75
CA GLY A 61 1.54 -11.96 -8.89
C GLY A 61 1.55 -11.54 -7.42
N SER A 62 1.61 -10.23 -7.16
CA SER A 62 1.68 -9.64 -5.82
C SER A 62 0.53 -10.04 -4.89
N PHE A 63 0.74 -9.85 -3.58
CA PHE A 63 -0.29 -10.07 -2.56
C PHE A 63 -0.79 -8.75 -1.99
N MET A 64 -2.04 -8.73 -1.52
CA MET A 64 -2.64 -7.60 -0.84
C MET A 64 -3.42 -8.06 0.39
N CYS A 65 -3.28 -7.36 1.50
CA CYS A 65 -4.02 -7.64 2.73
C CYS A 65 -4.44 -6.34 3.41
N GLN A 66 -5.31 -6.42 4.42
CA GLN A 66 -5.61 -5.27 5.26
C GLN A 66 -4.34 -4.79 5.98
N TYR A 67 -4.29 -3.50 6.28
CA TYR A 67 -3.18 -2.93 7.03
C TYR A 67 -2.98 -3.66 8.35
N ALA A 68 -1.74 -4.08 8.60
CA ALA A 68 -1.31 -4.60 9.88
C ALA A 68 0.13 -4.18 10.15
N ASP A 69 0.39 -3.62 11.33
CA ASP A 69 1.70 -3.05 11.69
C ASP A 69 2.85 -4.04 11.54
N PHE A 70 2.62 -5.31 11.88
CA PHE A 70 3.66 -6.34 11.79
C PHE A 70 4.01 -6.71 10.35
N ILE A 71 3.07 -6.60 9.41
CA ILE A 71 3.32 -6.82 7.98
C ILE A 71 4.09 -5.64 7.41
N GLN A 72 3.69 -4.41 7.74
CA GLN A 72 4.39 -3.21 7.27
C GLN A 72 5.85 -3.18 7.73
N LYS A 73 6.13 -3.59 8.97
CA LYS A 73 7.50 -3.65 9.49
C LYS A 73 8.38 -4.70 8.80
N GLU A 74 7.75 -5.72 8.21
CA GLU A 74 8.45 -6.82 7.55
C GLU A 74 8.73 -6.56 6.07
N LEU A 75 7.99 -5.66 5.40
CA LEU A 75 8.20 -5.32 3.99
C LEU A 75 9.58 -4.71 3.73
#